data_AF-A0AAN7WGK0-F1
#
_entry.id   AF-A0AAN7WGK0-F1
#
_cell.length_a   1.000
_cell.length_b   1.000
_cell.length_c   1.000
_cell.angle_alpha   90.00
_cell.angle_beta   90.00
_cell.angle_gamma   90.00
#
_symmetry.space_group_name_H-M   'P 1'
#
loop_
_entity.id
_entity.type
_entity.pdbx_description
1 polymer ?
#
loop_
_entity_poly.entity_id
_entity_poly.type
_entity_poly.pdbx_seq_one_letter_code
_entity_poly.pdbx_strand_id
1 'polypeptide(L)'
;MLPRGSHGLENTLFQLKFTSKQLKKQAQKAHKEEIAETNKLKKILNENEEIARLYASNAIRKKNERVQLLKLASRVDSVASRVQTAVTMRNVSQSMASVCKGMDKALAGMNLQQITMVMDKFESQFEDLDTSVNVYENMGISSDAMMVDNDKVDELMNKVADENGIELRQSAKTDQLPDIQTMETVDTEREDKLAQKLKALRG
;
A
#
# COMPACT_ATOMS: atom_id res chain seq x y z
N MET A 1 18.38 30.37 -19.33
CA MET A 1 18.56 29.18 -20.19
C MET A 1 18.99 28.02 -19.30
N LEU A 2 18.09 27.12 -18.92
CA LEU A 2 18.40 25.97 -18.07
C LEU A 2 17.62 24.74 -18.56
N PRO A 3 18.28 23.76 -19.20
CA PRO A 3 17.74 22.42 -19.30
C PRO A 3 18.26 21.62 -18.08
N ARG A 4 17.51 21.60 -16.97
CA ARG A 4 17.79 20.75 -15.79
C ARG A 4 16.60 19.82 -15.44
N GLY A 5 15.83 19.41 -16.45
CA GLY A 5 14.58 18.66 -16.24
C GLY A 5 14.69 17.14 -16.10
N SER A 6 15.83 16.53 -16.47
CA SER A 6 15.94 15.05 -16.51
C SER A 6 16.43 14.45 -15.19
N HIS A 7 17.56 14.93 -14.66
CA HIS A 7 18.11 14.45 -13.39
C HIS A 7 17.34 14.94 -12.16
N GLY A 8 16.52 15.99 -12.31
CA GLY A 8 15.73 16.53 -11.21
C GLY A 8 14.66 15.54 -10.73
N LEU A 9 13.83 15.03 -11.64
CA LEU A 9 12.71 14.15 -11.28
C LEU A 9 13.18 12.78 -10.78
N GLU A 10 14.20 12.19 -11.40
CA GLU A 10 14.79 10.92 -10.95
C GLU A 10 15.46 11.06 -9.57
N ASN A 11 16.17 12.16 -9.34
CA ASN A 11 16.78 12.44 -8.04
C ASN A 11 15.70 12.71 -6.96
N THR A 12 14.65 13.47 -7.30
CA THR A 12 13.50 13.69 -6.41
C THR A 12 12.79 12.38 -6.09
N LEU A 13 12.57 11.51 -7.08
CA LEU A 13 12.00 10.19 -6.89
C LEU A 13 12.84 9.32 -5.95
N PHE A 14 14.16 9.29 -6.15
CA PHE A 14 15.09 8.60 -5.26
C PHE A 14 15.00 9.15 -3.84
N GLN A 15 15.00 10.47 -3.69
CA GLN A 15 14.92 11.12 -2.38
C GLN A 15 13.58 10.84 -1.68
N LEU A 16 12.46 10.86 -2.40
CA LEU A 16 11.13 10.51 -1.86
C LEU A 16 11.08 9.04 -1.40
N LYS A 17 11.57 8.10 -2.21
CA LYS A 17 11.67 6.68 -1.83
C LYS A 17 12.56 6.48 -0.60
N PHE A 18 13.69 7.17 -0.56
CA PHE A 18 14.61 7.14 0.57
C PHE A 18 13.96 7.69 1.85
N THR A 19 13.30 8.84 1.78
CA THR A 19 12.57 9.44 2.90
C THR A 19 11.43 8.55 3.37
N SER A 20 10.64 7.95 2.48
CA SER A 20 9.61 6.95 2.82
C SER A 20 10.19 5.80 3.64
N LYS A 21 11.32 5.23 3.19
CA LYS A 21 12.02 4.15 3.90
C LYS A 21 12.57 4.61 5.26
N GLN A 22 13.12 5.83 5.34
CA GLN A 22 13.62 6.41 6.58
C GLN A 22 12.49 6.60 7.61
N LEU A 23 11.34 7.10 7.18
CA LEU A 23 10.15 7.26 8.02
C LEU A 23 9.61 5.91 8.51
N LYS A 24 9.55 4.89 7.64
CA LYS A 24 9.18 3.51 8.04
C LYS A 24 10.14 2.96 9.11
N LYS A 25 11.45 3.19 8.96
CA LYS A 25 12.47 2.79 9.95
C LYS A 25 12.31 3.54 11.28
N GLN A 26 12.01 4.84 11.25
CA GLN A 26 11.72 5.62 12.46
C GLN A 26 10.45 5.12 13.16
N ALA A 27 9.40 4.79 12.41
CA ALA A 27 8.18 4.21 12.95
C ALA A 27 8.43 2.85 13.64
N GLN A 28 9.27 1.99 13.04
CA GLN A 28 9.70 0.74 13.67
C GLN A 28 10.50 0.97 14.96
N LYS A 29 11.35 2.00 14.99
CA LYS A 29 12.08 2.38 16.21
C LYS A 29 11.10 2.83 17.32
N ALA A 30 10.15 3.70 16.99
CA ALA A 30 9.11 4.13 17.92
C ALA A 30 8.27 2.94 18.44
N HIS A 31 8.02 1.93 17.61
CA HIS A 31 7.35 0.70 18.04
C HIS A 31 8.16 -0.11 19.05
N LYS A 32 9.48 -0.24 18.85
CA LYS A 32 10.36 -0.93 19.82
C LYS A 32 10.40 -0.19 21.15
N GLU A 33 10.43 1.15 21.11
CA GLU A 33 10.36 2.00 22.30
C GLU A 33 8.99 1.87 23.00
N GLU A 34 7.88 1.83 22.26
CA GLU A 34 6.53 1.54 22.79
C GLU A 34 6.48 0.19 23.53
N ILE A 35 7.04 -0.87 22.95
CA ILE A 35 7.10 -2.19 23.59
C ILE A 35 7.97 -2.14 24.86
N ALA A 36 9.09 -1.41 24.83
CA ALA A 36 9.95 -1.27 26.01
C ALA A 36 9.22 -0.57 27.16
N GLU A 37 8.50 0.53 26.89
CA GLU A 37 7.74 1.26 27.92
C GLU A 37 6.54 0.47 28.44
N THR A 38 5.84 -0.27 27.58
CA THR A 38 4.75 -1.17 28.02
C THR A 38 5.26 -2.33 28.88
N ASN A 39 6.45 -2.86 28.61
CA ASN A 39 7.07 -3.87 29.46
C ASN A 39 7.50 -3.32 30.82
N LYS A 40 7.96 -2.06 30.90
CA LYS A 40 8.24 -1.38 32.17
C LYS A 40 6.95 -1.12 32.95
N LEU A 41 5.89 -0.69 32.28
CA LEU A 41 4.56 -0.53 32.86
C LEU A 41 4.07 -1.81 33.52
N LYS A 42 4.17 -2.96 32.82
CA LYS A 42 3.76 -4.26 33.37
C LYS A 42 4.48 -4.64 34.67
N LYS A 43 5.73 -4.22 34.84
CA LYS A 43 6.52 -4.51 36.05
C LYS A 43 6.12 -3.64 37.23
N ILE A 44 5.83 -2.36 36.99
CA ILE A 44 5.65 -1.35 38.04
C ILE A 44 4.17 -1.13 38.41
N LEU A 45 3.25 -1.72 37.65
CA LEU A 45 1.80 -1.58 37.82
C LEU A 45 1.33 -1.85 39.26
N ASN A 46 1.96 -2.81 39.95
CA ASN A 46 1.56 -3.21 41.30
C ASN A 46 2.34 -2.50 42.42
N GLU A 47 3.42 -1.78 42.09
CA GLU A 47 4.31 -1.16 43.07
C GLU A 47 4.04 0.34 43.24
N ASN A 48 3.82 1.07 42.13
CA ASN A 48 3.66 2.52 42.20
C ASN A 48 2.79 3.07 41.05
N GLU A 49 1.58 3.51 41.40
CA GLU A 49 0.57 3.96 40.43
C GLU A 49 0.98 5.22 39.66
N GLU A 50 1.68 6.17 40.30
CA GLU A 50 2.12 7.40 39.64
C GLU A 50 3.17 7.12 38.55
N ILE A 51 4.12 6.24 38.86
CA ILE A 51 5.17 5.84 37.93
C ILE A 51 4.57 4.99 36.79
N ALA A 52 3.62 4.12 37.09
CA ALA A 52 2.87 3.37 36.09
C ALA A 52 2.13 4.31 35.12
N ARG A 53 1.46 5.36 35.63
CA ARG A 53 0.77 6.35 34.79
C ARG A 53 1.72 7.09 33.86
N LEU A 54 2.94 7.40 34.32
CA LEU A 54 3.98 8.01 33.48
C LEU A 54 4.42 7.08 32.33
N TYR A 55 4.68 5.80 32.61
CA TYR A 55 5.05 4.83 31.58
C TYR A 55 3.91 4.57 30.57
N ALA A 56 2.66 4.52 31.04
CA ALA A 56 1.50 4.41 30.18
C ALA A 56 1.36 5.61 29.23
N SER A 57 1.52 6.83 29.74
CA SER A 57 1.52 8.06 28.94
C SER A 57 2.62 8.05 27.86
N ASN A 58 3.84 7.66 28.24
CA ASN A 58 4.97 7.55 27.31
C ASN A 58 4.71 6.51 26.21
N ALA A 59 4.15 5.35 26.55
CA ALA A 59 3.78 4.31 25.59
C ALA A 59 2.73 4.80 24.59
N ILE A 60 1.66 5.46 25.06
CA ILE A 60 0.62 6.03 24.19
C ILE A 60 1.21 7.10 23.27
N ARG A 61 2.09 7.96 23.80
CA ARG A 61 2.78 8.97 22.98
C ARG A 61 3.58 8.33 21.85
N LYS A 62 4.33 7.27 22.14
CA LYS A 62 5.13 6.52 21.16
C LYS A 62 4.26 5.78 20.13
N LYS A 63 3.13 5.24 20.54
CA LYS A 63 2.12 4.65 19.65
C LYS A 63 1.56 5.68 18.67
N ASN A 64 1.18 6.86 19.16
CA ASN A 64 0.66 7.95 18.33
C ASN A 64 1.73 8.48 17.35
N GLU A 65 2.97 8.65 17.83
CA GLU A 65 4.13 9.00 17.00
C GLU A 65 4.33 7.98 15.86
N ARG A 66 4.30 6.67 16.18
CA ARG A 66 4.39 5.59 15.19
C ARG A 66 3.31 5.69 14.11
N VAL A 67 2.05 5.86 14.52
CA VAL A 67 0.92 5.97 13.59
C VAL A 67 1.08 7.19 12.68
N GLN A 68 1.49 8.33 13.23
CA GLN A 68 1.71 9.55 12.44
C GLN A 68 2.85 9.39 11.43
N LEU A 69 3.96 8.76 11.83
CA LEU A 69 5.09 8.46 10.94
C LEU A 69 4.69 7.50 9.81
N LEU A 70 3.88 6.48 10.09
CA LEU A 70 3.38 5.55 9.07
C LEU A 70 2.43 6.24 8.09
N LYS A 71 1.53 7.10 8.58
CA LYS A 71 0.65 7.91 7.72
C LYS A 71 1.46 8.81 6.79
N LEU A 72 2.50 9.49 7.32
CA LEU A 72 3.37 10.34 6.51
C LEU A 72 4.16 9.51 5.49
N ALA A 73 4.73 8.37 5.90
CA ALA A 73 5.46 7.48 5.01
C ALA A 73 4.58 6.98 3.85
N SER A 74 3.34 6.56 4.13
CA SER A 74 2.36 6.12 3.12
C SER A 74 2.04 7.24 2.11
N ARG A 75 1.83 8.48 2.59
CA ARG A 75 1.61 9.64 1.72
C ARG A 75 2.82 9.90 0.81
N VAL A 76 4.04 9.85 1.36
CA VAL A 76 5.27 10.03 0.58
C VAL A 76 5.44 8.90 -0.45
N ASP A 77 5.14 7.66 -0.08
CA ASP A 77 5.16 6.51 -0.99
C ASP A 77 4.19 6.68 -2.16
N SER A 78 2.96 7.14 -1.88
CA SER A 78 1.95 7.41 -2.91
C SER A 78 2.43 8.48 -3.90
N VAL A 79 3.01 9.58 -3.40
CA VAL A 79 3.59 10.62 -4.25
C VAL A 79 4.77 10.08 -5.05
N ALA A 80 5.66 9.30 -4.43
CA ALA A 80 6.78 8.67 -5.13
C ALA A 80 6.32 7.73 -6.25
N SER A 81 5.24 6.98 -6.04
CA SER A 81 4.64 6.11 -7.06
C SER A 81 4.14 6.91 -8.27
N ARG A 82 3.42 8.02 -8.05
CA ARG A 82 2.99 8.89 -9.15
C ARG A 82 4.16 9.51 -9.91
N VAL A 83 5.21 9.95 -9.19
CA VAL A 83 6.42 10.49 -9.80
C VAL A 83 7.14 9.40 -10.62
N GLN A 84 7.18 8.16 -10.14
CA GLN A 84 7.74 7.03 -10.89
C GLN A 84 7.01 6.83 -12.21
N THR A 85 5.67 6.82 -12.20
CA THR A 85 4.86 6.70 -13.43
C THR A 85 5.16 7.84 -14.39
N ALA A 86 5.22 9.09 -13.90
CA ALA A 86 5.56 10.25 -14.72
C ALA A 86 6.97 10.16 -15.34
N VAL A 87 7.97 9.66 -14.59
CA VAL A 87 9.32 9.43 -15.10
C VAL A 87 9.32 8.35 -16.19
N THR A 88 8.62 7.23 -15.97
CA THR A 88 8.50 6.15 -16.96
C THR A 88 7.83 6.64 -18.23
N MET A 89 6.68 7.32 -18.13
CA MET A 89 5.95 7.87 -19.30
C MET A 89 6.80 8.90 -20.06
N ARG A 90 7.61 9.70 -19.35
CA ARG A 90 8.54 10.63 -19.98
C ARG A 90 9.62 9.90 -20.77
N ASN A 91 10.20 8.83 -20.23
CA ASN A 91 11.21 8.04 -20.93
C ASN A 91 10.62 7.39 -22.20
N VAL A 92 9.42 6.84 -22.11
CA VAL A 92 8.66 6.31 -23.25
C VAL A 92 8.42 7.40 -24.31
N SER A 93 7.98 8.58 -23.90
CA SER A 93 7.79 9.72 -24.81
C SER A 93 9.07 10.16 -25.51
N GLN A 94 10.22 10.14 -24.81
CA GLN A 94 11.52 10.44 -25.39
C GLN A 94 11.97 9.36 -26.40
N SER A 95 11.76 8.08 -26.09
CA SER A 95 12.03 6.98 -27.01
C SER A 95 11.18 7.10 -28.28
N MET A 96 9.88 7.36 -28.14
CA MET A 96 8.97 7.54 -29.28
C MET A 96 9.38 8.74 -30.14
N ALA A 97 9.75 9.87 -29.52
CA ALA A 97 10.24 11.03 -30.26
C ALA A 97 11.54 10.74 -31.04
N SER A 98 12.40 9.87 -30.52
CA SER A 98 13.61 9.41 -31.20
C SER A 98 13.30 8.49 -32.39
N VAL A 99 12.33 7.58 -32.23
CA VAL A 99 11.85 6.70 -33.31
C VAL A 99 11.20 7.51 -34.43
N CYS A 100 10.32 8.47 -34.11
CA CYS A 100 9.71 9.35 -35.11
C CYS A 100 10.77 10.13 -35.90
N LYS A 101 11.79 10.69 -35.23
CA LYS A 101 12.91 11.37 -35.91
C LYS A 101 13.73 10.42 -36.79
N GLY A 102 13.93 9.18 -36.35
CA GLY A 102 14.58 8.13 -37.15
C GLY A 102 13.78 7.80 -38.41
N MET A 103 12.46 7.75 -38.29
CA MET A 103 11.54 7.50 -39.39
C MET A 103 11.54 8.64 -40.41
N ASP A 104 11.46 9.90 -39.95
CA ASP A 104 11.54 11.08 -40.82
C ASP A 104 12.83 11.09 -41.64
N LYS A 105 13.96 10.71 -41.02
CA LYS A 105 15.26 10.63 -41.70
C LYS A 105 15.34 9.48 -42.70
N ALA A 106 14.77 8.32 -42.36
CA ALA A 106 14.72 7.16 -43.25
C ALA A 106 13.82 7.40 -44.47
N LEU A 107 12.68 8.07 -44.27
CA LEU A 107 11.75 8.48 -45.31
C LEU A 107 12.35 9.51 -46.26
N ALA A 108 13.10 10.50 -45.72
CA ALA A 108 13.79 11.50 -46.52
C ALA A 108 14.87 10.90 -47.45
N GLY A 109 15.48 9.78 -47.06
CA GLY A 109 16.49 9.07 -47.85
C GLY A 109 15.94 7.99 -48.78
N MET A 110 14.62 7.73 -48.80
CA MET A 110 13.97 6.58 -49.48
C MET A 110 14.69 5.24 -49.26
N ASN A 111 15.36 5.07 -48.11
CA ASN A 111 16.13 3.87 -47.84
C ASN A 111 15.22 2.82 -47.18
N LEU A 112 14.71 1.89 -48.00
CA LEU A 112 13.85 0.79 -47.58
C LEU A 112 14.42 -0.02 -46.40
N GLN A 113 15.73 -0.25 -46.38
CA GLN A 113 16.37 -1.03 -45.32
C GLN A 113 16.40 -0.28 -43.97
N GLN A 114 16.56 1.06 -44.00
CA GLN A 114 16.43 1.87 -42.80
C GLN A 114 14.98 2.03 -42.35
N ILE A 115 14.02 2.07 -43.28
CA ILE A 115 12.60 2.09 -42.95
C ILE A 115 12.22 0.81 -42.19
N THR A 116 12.63 -0.37 -42.67
CA THR A 116 12.38 -1.65 -41.97
C THR A 116 12.98 -1.65 -40.55
N MET A 117 14.25 -1.25 -40.39
CA MET A 117 14.86 -1.18 -39.05
C MET A 117 14.17 -0.19 -38.10
N VAL A 118 13.67 0.93 -38.60
CA VAL A 118 12.92 1.89 -37.78
C VAL A 118 11.54 1.36 -37.42
N MET A 119 10.89 0.60 -38.32
CA MET A 119 9.61 -0.07 -38.04
C MET A 119 9.75 -1.17 -36.99
N ASP A 120 10.77 -2.03 -37.07
CA ASP A 120 11.04 -3.04 -36.04
C ASP A 120 11.27 -2.38 -34.67
N LYS A 121 11.96 -1.24 -34.65
CA LYS A 121 12.18 -0.46 -33.43
C LYS A 121 10.90 0.22 -32.93
N PHE A 122 10.02 0.67 -33.83
CA PHE A 122 8.72 1.22 -33.46
C PHE A 122 7.84 0.15 -32.82
N GLU A 123 7.78 -1.05 -33.40
CA GLU A 123 7.00 -2.18 -32.87
C GLU A 123 7.47 -2.59 -31.48
N SER A 124 8.78 -2.75 -31.27
CA SER A 124 9.34 -3.02 -29.94
C SER A 124 9.04 -1.92 -28.91
N GLN A 125 9.17 -0.63 -29.28
CA GLN A 125 8.87 0.47 -28.36
C GLN A 125 7.37 0.61 -28.08
N PHE A 126 6.51 0.19 -29.01
CA PHE A 126 5.06 0.21 -28.86
C PHE A 126 4.58 -0.97 -28.00
N GLU A 127 5.16 -2.16 -28.13
CA GLU A 127 4.89 -3.32 -27.27
C GLU A 127 5.29 -3.04 -25.81
N ASP A 128 6.45 -2.40 -25.59
CA ASP A 128 6.89 -1.94 -24.27
C ASP A 128 5.92 -0.90 -23.66
N LEU A 129 5.39 -0.01 -24.51
CA LEU A 129 4.41 1.00 -24.10
C LEU A 129 3.09 0.32 -23.73
N ASP A 130 2.57 -0.57 -24.56
CA ASP A 130 1.31 -1.27 -24.31
C ASP A 130 1.40 -2.13 -23.04
N THR A 131 2.50 -2.84 -22.84
CA THR A 131 2.72 -3.62 -21.61
C THR A 131 2.80 -2.73 -20.37
N SER A 132 3.50 -1.60 -20.45
CA SER A 132 3.62 -0.68 -19.31
C SER A 132 2.32 0.05 -19.02
N VAL A 133 1.61 0.55 -20.04
CA VAL A 133 0.31 1.21 -19.89
C VAL A 133 -0.73 0.23 -19.36
N ASN A 134 -0.83 -1.01 -19.85
CA ASN A 134 -1.77 -1.99 -19.30
C ASN A 134 -1.51 -2.29 -17.82
N VAL A 135 -0.24 -2.39 -17.38
CA VAL A 135 0.09 -2.57 -15.95
C VAL A 135 -0.29 -1.33 -15.13
N TYR A 136 -0.01 -0.12 -15.63
CA TYR A 136 -0.30 1.12 -14.91
C TYR A 136 -1.76 1.56 -14.98
N GLU A 137 -2.49 1.23 -16.04
CA GLU A 137 -3.92 1.51 -16.23
C GLU A 137 -4.75 0.48 -15.46
N ASN A 138 -4.32 -0.77 -15.35
CA ASN A 138 -4.94 -1.71 -14.41
C ASN A 138 -4.72 -1.28 -12.94
N MET A 139 -3.58 -0.63 -12.63
CA MET A 139 -3.37 0.06 -11.35
C MET A 139 -4.03 1.45 -11.28
N GLY A 140 -4.37 2.05 -12.43
CA GLY A 140 -4.68 3.47 -12.63
C GLY A 140 -6.17 3.78 -12.85
N ILE A 141 -6.93 2.84 -13.39
CA ILE A 141 -8.40 2.80 -13.32
C ILE A 141 -8.84 2.57 -11.86
N SER A 142 -7.96 2.02 -11.01
CA SER A 142 -8.08 2.07 -9.55
C SER A 142 -7.60 3.39 -8.93
N SER A 143 -7.02 4.31 -9.71
CA SER A 143 -6.41 5.57 -9.27
C SER A 143 -7.21 6.82 -9.66
N ASP A 144 -8.41 6.71 -10.24
CA ASP A 144 -9.42 7.77 -10.14
C ASP A 144 -10.25 7.65 -8.83
N ALA A 145 -10.07 6.54 -8.09
CA ALA A 145 -10.47 6.40 -6.68
C ALA A 145 -9.46 7.09 -5.74
N MET A 146 -9.08 8.33 -6.04
CA MET A 146 -8.11 9.13 -5.28
C MET A 146 -8.61 9.66 -3.94
N MET A 147 -9.83 9.30 -3.56
CA MET A 147 -10.20 9.06 -2.18
C MET A 147 -10.12 7.56 -2.00
N VAL A 148 -9.17 7.09 -1.20
CA VAL A 148 -9.18 5.74 -0.63
C VAL A 148 -10.62 5.41 -0.25
N ASP A 149 -11.29 4.60 -1.05
CA ASP A 149 -12.67 4.23 -0.80
C ASP A 149 -12.66 3.49 0.53
N ASN A 150 -13.18 4.12 1.59
CA ASN A 150 -13.13 3.55 2.93
C ASN A 150 -13.80 2.17 2.92
N ASP A 151 -14.81 1.97 2.07
CA ASP A 151 -15.49 0.68 1.91
C ASP A 151 -14.55 -0.40 1.39
N LYS A 152 -13.65 -0.10 0.44
CA LYS A 152 -12.65 -1.07 -0.05
C LYS A 152 -11.55 -1.35 0.96
N VAL A 153 -11.18 -0.36 1.76
CA VAL A 153 -10.23 -0.56 2.87
C VAL A 153 -10.85 -1.40 3.96
N ASP A 154 -12.11 -1.15 4.29
CA ASP A 154 -12.85 -1.89 5.31
C ASP A 154 -13.16 -3.31 4.83
N GLU A 155 -13.50 -3.52 3.55
CA GLU A 155 -13.64 -4.85 2.96
C GLU A 155 -12.32 -5.63 3.00
N LEU A 156 -11.20 -4.99 2.63
CA LEU A 156 -9.88 -5.61 2.72
C LEU A 156 -9.49 -5.90 4.18
N MET A 157 -9.80 -4.98 5.10
CA MET A 157 -9.56 -5.17 6.52
C MET A 157 -10.37 -6.35 7.06
N ASN A 158 -11.64 -6.48 6.65
CA ASN A 158 -12.50 -7.59 7.02
C ASN A 158 -11.99 -8.91 6.45
N LYS A 159 -11.59 -8.96 5.17
CA LYS A 159 -10.97 -10.17 4.56
C LYS A 159 -9.69 -10.58 5.29
N VAL A 160 -8.80 -9.65 5.57
CA VAL A 160 -7.56 -9.92 6.29
C VAL A 160 -7.82 -10.28 7.76
N ALA A 161 -8.86 -9.71 8.39
CA ALA A 161 -9.27 -10.08 9.74
C ALA A 161 -9.89 -11.48 9.78
N ASP A 162 -10.66 -11.87 8.77
CA ASP A 162 -11.21 -13.22 8.62
C ASP A 162 -10.07 -14.23 8.39
N GLU A 163 -9.09 -13.92 7.52
CA GLU A 163 -7.91 -14.75 7.31
C GLU A 163 -7.09 -14.93 8.59
N ASN A 164 -6.76 -13.83 9.30
CA ASN A 164 -6.04 -13.90 10.57
C ASN A 164 -6.86 -14.58 11.68
N GLY A 165 -8.19 -14.42 11.67
CA GLY A 165 -9.10 -15.08 12.59
C GLY A 165 -9.20 -16.58 12.34
N ILE A 166 -9.16 -17.00 11.07
CA ILE A 166 -9.07 -18.40 10.66
C ILE A 166 -7.70 -18.97 11.03
N GLU A 167 -6.60 -18.25 10.80
CA GLU A 167 -5.26 -18.66 11.23
C GLU A 167 -5.13 -18.75 12.75
N LEU A 168 -5.72 -17.82 13.51
CA LEU A 168 -5.73 -17.87 14.98
C LEU A 168 -6.59 -19.04 15.49
N ARG A 169 -7.72 -19.34 14.85
CA ARG A 169 -8.54 -20.52 15.17
C ARG A 169 -7.88 -21.82 14.75
N GLN A 170 -7.11 -21.82 13.66
CA GLN A 170 -6.37 -22.97 13.16
C GLN A 170 -5.14 -23.24 14.05
N SER A 171 -4.41 -22.21 14.47
CA SER A 171 -3.29 -22.33 15.41
C SER A 171 -3.74 -22.64 16.84
N ALA A 172 -4.86 -22.09 17.31
CA ALA A 172 -5.45 -22.43 18.62
C ALA A 172 -6.00 -23.87 18.66
N LYS A 173 -6.45 -24.43 17.53
CA LYS A 173 -6.83 -25.85 17.42
C LYS A 173 -5.63 -26.81 17.48
N THR A 174 -4.40 -26.31 17.30
CA THR A 174 -3.19 -27.16 17.28
C THR A 174 -2.54 -27.29 18.66
N ASP A 175 -2.82 -26.40 19.62
CA ASP A 175 -2.04 -26.32 20.88
C ASP A 175 -2.80 -26.69 22.17
N GLN A 176 -4.08 -27.07 22.10
CA GLN A 176 -4.81 -27.57 23.29
C GLN A 176 -5.79 -28.70 22.94
N LEU A 177 -5.33 -29.93 23.12
CA LEU A 177 -6.18 -31.04 23.55
C LEU A 177 -5.92 -31.22 25.05
N PRO A 178 -6.97 -31.15 25.89
CA PRO A 178 -7.70 -32.38 26.17
C PRO A 178 -9.21 -32.27 25.90
N ASP A 179 -9.74 -33.43 25.55
CA ASP A 179 -11.15 -33.81 25.45
C ASP A 179 -11.97 -33.30 26.67
N ILE A 180 -13.16 -32.72 26.43
CA ILE A 180 -14.39 -32.80 27.24
C ILE A 180 -15.50 -31.92 26.62
N GLN A 181 -16.55 -32.62 26.16
CA GLN A 181 -17.98 -32.32 26.21
C GLN A 181 -18.55 -30.99 25.66
N THR A 182 -19.21 -31.13 24.51
CA THR A 182 -20.45 -30.46 24.08
C THR A 182 -21.09 -29.44 25.03
N MET A 183 -21.05 -28.16 24.63
CA MET A 183 -22.11 -27.19 24.90
C MET A 183 -22.32 -26.31 23.66
N GLU A 184 -23.31 -26.69 22.85
CA GLU A 184 -23.99 -25.78 21.93
C GLU A 184 -24.85 -24.82 22.77
N THR A 185 -24.49 -23.53 22.83
CA THR A 185 -25.46 -22.45 23.07
C THR A 185 -24.89 -21.14 22.52
N VAL A 186 -25.01 -20.93 21.20
CA VAL A 186 -24.89 -19.57 20.66
C VAL A 186 -25.92 -19.34 19.56
N ASP A 187 -26.87 -18.46 19.86
CA ASP A 187 -27.53 -17.51 18.95
C ASP A 187 -28.73 -17.90 18.04
N THR A 188 -29.56 -18.88 18.42
CA THR A 188 -30.89 -19.03 17.77
C THR A 188 -31.86 -17.87 18.10
N GLU A 189 -31.78 -17.28 19.30
CA GLU A 189 -32.69 -16.19 19.71
C GLU A 189 -32.43 -14.85 19.01
N ARG A 190 -31.19 -14.59 18.56
CA ARG A 190 -30.85 -13.36 17.83
C ARG A 190 -31.34 -13.45 16.39
N GLU A 191 -31.21 -14.60 15.75
CA GLU A 191 -31.67 -14.82 14.38
C GLU A 191 -33.20 -14.72 14.28
N ASP A 192 -33.95 -15.29 15.24
CA ASP A 192 -35.42 -15.20 15.26
C ASP A 192 -35.93 -13.76 15.43
N LYS A 193 -35.27 -12.94 16.27
CA LYS A 193 -35.65 -11.53 16.46
C LYS A 193 -35.38 -10.67 15.23
N LEU A 194 -34.33 -10.96 14.47
CA LEU A 194 -34.04 -10.29 13.20
C LEU A 194 -35.02 -10.72 12.09
N ALA A 195 -35.34 -12.01 12.00
CA ALA A 195 -36.30 -12.55 11.05
C ALA A 195 -37.70 -11.95 11.26
N GLN A 196 -38.11 -11.78 12.52
CA GLN A 196 -39.40 -11.20 12.87
C GLN A 196 -39.47 -9.69 12.55
N LYS A 197 -38.37 -8.94 12.76
CA LYS A 197 -38.27 -7.52 12.35
C LYS A 197 -38.31 -7.34 10.83
N LEU A 198 -37.69 -8.23 10.06
CA LEU A 198 -37.71 -8.18 8.60
C LEU A 198 -39.10 -8.49 8.02
N LYS A 199 -39.86 -9.38 8.67
CA LYS A 199 -41.23 -9.69 8.28
C LYS A 199 -42.20 -8.53 8.53
N ALA A 200 -42.00 -7.78 9.61
CA ALA A 200 -42.82 -6.61 9.95
C ALA A 200 -42.57 -5.39 9.04
N LEU A 201 -41.48 -5.36 8.27
CA LEU A 201 -41.18 -4.30 7.31
C LEU A 201 -41.63 -4.62 5.87
N ARG A 202 -42.13 -5.84 5.64
CA ARG A 202 -42.61 -6.34 4.33
C ARG A 202 -44.12 -6.61 4.29
N GLY A 203 -44.85 -6.32 5.37
CA GLY A 203 -46.31 -6.25 5.42
C GLY A 203 -46.76 -4.81 5.62
#